data_AF-A0A165N6R9-F1
#
_entry.id   AF-A0A165N6R9-F1
#
_cell.length_a   1.000
_cell.length_b   1.000
_cell.length_c   1.000
_cell.angle_alpha   90.00
_cell.angle_beta   90.00
_cell.angle_gamma   90.00
#
_symmetry.space_group_name_H-M   'P 1'
#
loop_
_entity.id
_entity.type
_entity.pdbx_description
1 polymer ?
#
loop_
_entity_poly.entity_id
_entity_poly.type
_entity_poly.pdbx_seq_one_letter_code
_entity_poly.pdbx_strand_id
1 'polypeptide(L)'
;MSVDTHESSQPSLPPSIGGYDASFIHHYRTRDTPSPASQTTIAGPSSSRDQSHTPRAYTPTAASSLASSPSRPKYARSSSTGRSRARSQRAEVLDLIMAEEDRLRSRLQDHNDALIERVEHEIRCVAFALCPFSSCLADSPCHIVTVLCRRADLAEHRAQQAELRARDAQAKAQAHATARQQADVEITRLHEEMKRLRQQVEGATRELKRAEAEMDALEKQRLEAEQSAVTARESARQYRASLEAQQAREAGLLEGRRIGLEEGMRGFLLERHPPSPRANSESLRTAYQRGRTRGYEEGRQDGMQTERQHALESFERFLADHEEEFPELSQDRRSLYSRSDSIRPRSIGTPIRQ
;
A
#
# COMPACT_ATOMS: atom_id res chain seq x y z
N MET A 1 73.72 10.24 -20.38
CA MET A 1 72.37 10.81 -20.51
C MET A 1 71.54 9.78 -21.26
N SER A 2 70.91 8.89 -20.51
CA SER A 2 70.12 7.78 -21.05
C SER A 2 68.69 8.25 -21.22
N VAL A 3 68.13 8.01 -22.41
CA VAL A 3 66.79 8.44 -22.78
C VAL A 3 65.85 7.28 -22.49
N ASP A 4 65.02 7.44 -21.46
CA ASP A 4 63.98 6.47 -21.10
C ASP A 4 62.82 6.56 -22.09
N THR A 5 62.63 5.51 -22.88
CA THR A 5 61.45 5.29 -23.71
C THR A 5 60.36 4.64 -22.86
N HIS A 6 59.33 5.42 -22.51
CA HIS A 6 58.11 4.90 -21.89
C HIS A 6 57.28 4.13 -22.92
N GLU A 7 57.18 2.82 -22.73
CA GLU A 7 56.19 1.94 -23.37
C GLU A 7 54.77 2.36 -23.00
N SER A 8 53.97 2.63 -24.03
CA SER A 8 52.54 2.92 -23.94
C SER A 8 51.76 1.61 -23.85
N SER A 9 51.34 1.25 -22.64
CA SER A 9 50.41 0.15 -22.38
C SER A 9 49.00 0.53 -22.84
N GLN A 10 48.56 -0.02 -23.98
CA GLN A 10 47.16 0.04 -24.39
C GLN A 10 46.29 -0.93 -23.57
N PRO A 11 45.08 -0.54 -23.14
CA PRO A 11 44.15 -1.45 -22.49
C PRO A 11 43.52 -2.40 -23.53
N SER A 12 43.76 -3.70 -23.37
CA SER A 12 43.11 -4.77 -24.13
C SER A 12 41.60 -4.78 -23.88
N LEU A 13 40.81 -4.60 -24.93
CA LEU A 13 39.37 -4.80 -24.92
C LEU A 13 39.02 -6.28 -24.68
N PRO A 14 37.94 -6.60 -23.94
CA PRO A 14 37.51 -7.98 -23.75
C PRO A 14 37.00 -8.60 -25.05
N PRO A 15 37.18 -9.93 -25.25
CA PRO A 15 36.72 -10.62 -26.44
C PRO A 15 35.19 -10.55 -26.55
N SER A 16 34.72 -10.18 -27.75
CA SER A 16 33.30 -10.25 -28.09
C SER A 16 32.82 -11.69 -27.96
N ILE A 17 31.92 -11.92 -27.01
CA ILE A 17 31.13 -13.15 -26.94
C ILE A 17 30.19 -13.12 -28.16
N GLY A 18 30.67 -13.74 -29.24
CA GLY A 18 29.86 -14.11 -30.38
C GLY A 18 28.93 -15.27 -30.03
N GLY A 19 27.78 -15.31 -30.71
CA GLY A 19 26.91 -16.48 -30.73
C GLY A 19 25.47 -16.21 -30.32
N TYR A 20 24.79 -15.23 -30.92
CA TYR A 20 23.34 -15.30 -31.01
C TYR A 20 22.98 -16.15 -32.23
N ASP A 21 22.73 -17.44 -31.99
CA ASP A 21 22.09 -18.35 -32.93
C ASP A 21 20.71 -17.78 -33.30
N ALA A 22 20.59 -17.34 -34.55
CA ALA A 22 19.36 -16.84 -35.15
C ALA A 22 18.48 -18.00 -35.66
N SER A 23 18.18 -18.98 -34.79
CA SER A 23 17.25 -20.05 -35.12
C SER A 23 16.46 -20.51 -33.89
N PHE A 24 15.66 -19.60 -33.33
CA PHE A 24 14.52 -19.96 -32.49
C PHE A 24 13.23 -19.57 -33.21
N ILE A 25 12.85 -20.42 -34.16
CA ILE A 25 11.49 -20.51 -34.69
C ILE A 25 10.62 -21.02 -33.55
N HIS A 26 10.06 -20.10 -32.76
CA HIS A 26 8.93 -20.44 -31.92
C HIS A 26 7.64 -20.20 -32.70
N HIS A 27 7.01 -21.32 -33.04
CA HIS A 27 5.59 -21.40 -33.37
C HIS A 27 4.77 -20.44 -32.50
N TYR A 28 4.17 -19.43 -33.13
CA TYR A 28 2.96 -18.82 -32.60
C TYR A 28 1.87 -19.88 -32.63
N ARG A 29 1.80 -20.65 -31.54
CA ARG A 29 0.65 -21.47 -31.22
C ARG A 29 -0.47 -20.47 -30.90
N THR A 30 -1.34 -20.26 -31.88
CA THR A 30 -2.66 -19.66 -31.70
C THR A 30 -3.29 -20.29 -30.47
N ARG A 31 -3.40 -19.52 -29.38
CA ARG A 31 -4.29 -19.88 -28.29
C ARG A 31 -5.70 -19.69 -28.83
N ASP A 32 -6.33 -20.81 -29.10
CA ASP A 32 -7.78 -20.90 -29.23
C ASP A 32 -8.42 -20.22 -28.02
N THR A 33 -9.10 -19.11 -28.28
CA THR A 33 -10.08 -18.54 -27.37
C THR A 33 -11.24 -19.52 -27.25
N PRO A 34 -11.60 -20.03 -26.06
CA PRO A 34 -12.84 -20.77 -25.94
C PRO A 34 -14.02 -19.82 -26.15
N SER A 35 -14.75 -20.10 -27.23
CA SER A 35 -16.10 -19.61 -27.51
C SER A 35 -17.01 -19.83 -26.29
N PRO A 36 -17.68 -18.80 -25.73
CA PRO A 36 -18.75 -19.00 -24.76
C PRO A 36 -20.02 -19.41 -25.51
N ALA A 37 -20.18 -20.71 -25.76
CA ALA A 37 -21.45 -21.28 -26.16
C ALA A 37 -22.31 -21.56 -24.91
N SER A 38 -23.55 -21.07 -24.97
CA SER A 38 -24.72 -21.63 -24.29
C SER A 38 -24.80 -21.43 -22.77
N GLN A 39 -25.22 -20.23 -22.37
CA GLN A 39 -25.97 -20.07 -21.12
C GLN A 39 -27.35 -20.70 -21.31
N THR A 40 -27.51 -21.90 -20.75
CA THR A 40 -28.82 -22.51 -20.53
C THR A 40 -29.55 -21.72 -19.46
N THR A 41 -30.63 -21.07 -19.86
CA THR A 41 -31.68 -20.52 -19.01
C THR A 41 -32.24 -21.63 -18.11
N ILE A 42 -31.85 -21.64 -16.84
CA ILE A 42 -32.63 -22.27 -15.77
C ILE A 42 -33.29 -21.14 -14.99
N ALA A 43 -34.55 -20.92 -15.31
CA ALA A 43 -35.46 -20.10 -14.52
C ALA A 43 -35.63 -20.75 -13.14
N GLY A 44 -35.24 -20.02 -12.09
CA GLY A 44 -35.48 -20.35 -10.69
C GLY A 44 -36.01 -19.10 -9.96
N PRO A 45 -37.01 -19.26 -9.07
CA PRO A 45 -37.95 -18.19 -8.76
C PRO A 45 -37.39 -17.09 -7.85
N SER A 46 -37.83 -15.88 -8.17
CA SER A 46 -37.76 -14.68 -7.36
C SER A 46 -38.34 -14.91 -5.95
N SER A 47 -37.48 -14.95 -4.95
CA SER A 47 -37.85 -14.70 -3.55
C SER A 47 -37.21 -13.38 -3.13
N SER A 48 -38.05 -12.36 -3.15
CA SER A 48 -37.88 -11.08 -2.48
C SER A 48 -37.50 -11.29 -1.01
N ARG A 49 -36.34 -10.78 -0.60
CA ARG A 49 -36.19 -10.34 0.79
C ARG A 49 -35.24 -9.17 0.88
N ASP A 50 -35.86 -8.03 1.16
CA ASP A 50 -35.28 -6.82 1.70
C ASP A 50 -34.22 -7.10 2.76
N GLN A 51 -33.07 -6.43 2.62
CA GLN A 51 -32.30 -5.90 3.73
C GLN A 51 -31.32 -4.85 3.20
N SER A 52 -31.82 -3.62 3.14
CA SER A 52 -31.02 -2.41 3.00
C SER A 52 -30.17 -2.21 4.26
N HIS A 53 -28.92 -2.67 4.24
CA HIS A 53 -27.90 -2.18 5.16
C HIS A 53 -27.09 -1.09 4.47
N THR A 54 -27.29 0.13 4.93
CA THR A 54 -26.52 1.31 4.56
C THR A 54 -25.07 1.17 5.04
N PRO A 55 -24.06 1.49 4.21
CA PRO A 55 -22.69 1.55 4.68
C PRO A 55 -22.49 2.81 5.52
N ARG A 56 -22.18 2.62 6.81
CA ARG A 56 -21.78 3.67 7.74
C ARG A 56 -20.45 4.24 7.29
N ALA A 57 -20.49 5.43 6.69
CA ALA A 57 -19.33 6.25 6.37
C ALA A 57 -18.52 6.53 7.65
N TYR A 58 -17.28 6.04 7.70
CA TYR A 58 -16.30 6.46 8.68
C TYR A 58 -15.65 7.75 8.19
N THR A 59 -15.86 8.82 8.93
CA THR A 59 -15.10 10.06 8.81
C THR A 59 -13.67 9.84 9.34
N PRO A 60 -12.63 10.32 8.65
CA PRO A 60 -11.30 10.40 9.23
C PRO A 60 -11.23 11.66 10.09
N THR A 61 -11.27 11.49 11.42
CA THR A 61 -10.96 12.57 12.36
C THR A 61 -9.45 12.76 12.36
N ALA A 62 -9.01 13.85 11.76
CA ALA A 62 -7.68 14.39 11.94
C ALA A 62 -7.47 14.75 13.40
N ALA A 63 -6.44 14.18 14.01
CA ALA A 63 -5.85 14.66 15.25
C ALA A 63 -4.34 14.67 15.08
N SER A 64 -3.81 15.83 14.70
CA SER A 64 -2.46 16.23 15.03
C SER A 64 -2.32 16.28 16.54
N SER A 65 -1.49 15.42 17.13
CA SER A 65 -0.90 15.69 18.44
C SER A 65 0.56 15.27 18.42
N LEU A 66 1.39 16.29 18.62
CA LEU A 66 2.83 16.27 18.71
C LEU A 66 3.32 15.34 19.82
N ALA A 67 4.50 14.76 19.55
CA ALA A 67 5.61 14.56 20.47
C ALA A 67 5.28 14.06 21.89
N SER A 68 5.55 12.78 22.13
CA SER A 68 6.17 12.29 23.38
C SER A 68 6.62 10.85 23.17
N SER A 69 7.94 10.65 23.00
CA SER A 69 8.58 9.35 22.99
C SER A 69 8.40 8.65 24.34
N PRO A 70 7.71 7.49 24.42
CA PRO A 70 7.76 6.67 25.61
C PRO A 70 9.02 5.80 25.56
N SER A 71 9.81 5.89 26.61
CA SER A 71 10.95 5.03 26.87
C SER A 71 10.54 3.55 26.78
N ARG A 72 11.37 2.77 26.09
CA ARG A 72 11.25 1.31 25.99
C ARG A 72 11.10 0.68 27.38
N PRO A 73 9.97 0.02 27.69
CA PRO A 73 9.93 -0.89 28.82
C PRO A 73 10.68 -2.16 28.41
N LYS A 74 11.67 -2.55 29.21
CA LYS A 74 12.31 -3.87 29.14
C LYS A 74 11.21 -4.91 29.37
N TYR A 75 10.74 -5.55 28.31
CA TYR A 75 9.76 -6.63 28.39
C TYR A 75 10.37 -7.80 29.17
N ALA A 76 9.90 -7.93 30.41
CA ALA A 76 10.06 -9.14 31.18
C ALA A 76 9.40 -10.30 30.43
N ARG A 77 10.14 -11.41 30.34
CA ARG A 77 9.64 -12.73 29.97
C ARG A 77 8.49 -13.13 30.90
N SER A 78 7.25 -12.95 30.47
CA SER A 78 6.07 -13.53 31.13
C SER A 78 5.11 -14.09 30.09
N SER A 79 5.52 -15.16 29.41
CA SER A 79 4.69 -15.85 28.40
C SER A 79 4.71 -17.37 28.55
N SER A 80 4.34 -17.87 29.74
CA SER A 80 4.10 -19.31 29.93
C SER A 80 2.75 -19.68 30.58
N THR A 81 2.01 -18.72 31.16
CA THR A 81 0.75 -19.01 31.87
C THR A 81 -0.49 -19.13 30.97
N GLY A 82 -0.46 -18.57 29.75
CA GLY A 82 -1.61 -18.63 28.82
C GLY A 82 -1.87 -20.01 28.19
N ARG A 83 -0.82 -20.83 28.00
CA ARG A 83 -0.97 -22.19 27.44
C ARG A 83 -1.59 -23.18 28.43
N SER A 84 -1.50 -22.92 29.73
CA SER A 84 -2.06 -23.79 30.76
C SER A 84 -3.59 -23.70 30.80
N ARG A 85 -4.16 -22.48 30.75
CA ARG A 85 -5.62 -22.29 30.73
C ARG A 85 -6.30 -22.93 29.52
N ALA A 86 -5.71 -22.83 28.33
CA ALA A 86 -6.27 -23.44 27.13
C ALA A 86 -6.25 -24.99 27.18
N ARG A 87 -5.27 -25.59 27.86
CA ARG A 87 -5.24 -27.05 28.09
C ARG A 87 -6.27 -27.47 29.14
N SER A 88 -6.45 -26.68 30.19
CA SER A 88 -7.46 -26.91 31.24
C SER A 88 -8.88 -26.93 30.66
N GLN A 89 -9.22 -25.94 29.83
CA GLN A 89 -10.55 -25.86 29.20
C GLN A 89 -10.81 -27.03 28.25
N ARG A 90 -9.78 -27.52 27.54
CA ARG A 90 -9.92 -28.68 26.66
C ARG A 90 -10.13 -29.98 27.44
N ALA A 91 -9.50 -30.13 28.59
CA ALA A 91 -9.71 -31.27 29.48
C ALA A 91 -11.14 -31.27 30.05
N GLU A 92 -11.62 -30.13 30.54
CA GLU A 92 -13.00 -29.99 31.04
C GLU A 92 -14.06 -30.32 29.99
N VAL A 93 -13.85 -29.91 28.73
CA VAL A 93 -14.77 -30.24 27.63
C VAL A 93 -14.77 -31.74 27.32
N LEU A 94 -13.61 -32.41 27.37
CA LEU A 94 -13.54 -33.86 27.16
C LEU A 94 -14.19 -34.63 28.31
N ASP A 95 -14.01 -34.21 29.55
CA ASP A 95 -14.64 -34.82 30.73
C ASP A 95 -16.17 -34.67 30.66
N LEU A 96 -16.67 -33.52 30.21
CA LEU A 96 -18.11 -33.31 29.96
C LEU A 96 -18.65 -34.22 28.85
N ILE A 97 -17.91 -34.37 27.74
CA ILE A 97 -18.31 -35.26 26.63
C ILE A 97 -18.38 -36.72 27.13
N MET A 98 -17.37 -37.18 27.85
CA MET A 98 -17.34 -38.54 28.39
C MET A 98 -18.47 -38.78 29.40
N ALA A 99 -18.73 -37.83 30.30
CA ALA A 99 -19.82 -37.93 31.26
C ALA A 99 -21.19 -38.00 30.59
N GLU A 100 -21.38 -37.29 29.47
CA GLU A 100 -22.63 -37.34 28.71
C GLU A 100 -22.76 -38.64 27.90
N GLU A 101 -21.67 -39.17 27.35
CA GLU A 101 -21.65 -40.50 26.72
C GLU A 101 -22.05 -41.60 27.73
N ASP A 102 -21.52 -41.56 28.94
CA ASP A 102 -21.87 -42.52 29.99
C ASP A 102 -23.34 -42.42 30.41
N ARG A 103 -23.89 -41.20 30.49
CA ARG A 103 -25.34 -41.00 30.72
C ARG A 103 -26.19 -41.58 29.61
N LEU A 104 -25.78 -41.38 28.35
CA LEU A 104 -26.50 -41.93 27.19
C LEU A 104 -26.43 -43.46 27.17
N ARG A 105 -25.28 -44.05 27.50
CA ARG A 105 -25.13 -45.50 27.65
C ARG A 105 -26.03 -46.04 28.75
N SER A 106 -26.07 -45.39 29.91
CA SER A 106 -26.93 -45.81 31.02
C SER A 106 -28.41 -45.76 30.63
N ARG A 107 -28.87 -44.69 29.96
CA ARG A 107 -30.25 -44.60 29.46
C ARG A 107 -30.61 -45.67 28.44
N LEU A 108 -29.67 -46.01 27.54
CA LEU A 108 -29.85 -47.10 26.58
C LEU A 108 -29.94 -48.45 27.28
N GLN A 109 -29.12 -48.67 28.31
CA GLN A 109 -29.15 -49.87 29.13
C GLN A 109 -30.50 -50.02 29.84
N ASP A 110 -30.95 -48.98 30.54
CA ASP A 110 -32.24 -48.95 31.24
C ASP A 110 -33.42 -49.22 30.28
N HIS A 111 -33.35 -48.67 29.05
CA HIS A 111 -34.37 -48.90 28.04
C HIS A 111 -34.38 -50.35 27.54
N ASN A 112 -33.20 -50.95 27.34
CA ASN A 112 -33.07 -52.34 26.94
C ASN A 112 -33.57 -53.28 28.04
N ASP A 113 -33.22 -53.03 29.30
CA ASP A 113 -33.69 -53.83 30.45
C ASP A 113 -35.22 -53.77 30.57
N ALA A 114 -35.82 -52.60 30.40
CA ALA A 114 -37.28 -52.43 30.38
C ALA A 114 -37.95 -53.18 29.21
N LEU A 115 -37.32 -53.25 28.04
CA LEU A 115 -37.82 -54.03 26.90
C LEU A 115 -37.72 -55.54 27.17
N ILE A 116 -36.63 -56.00 27.78
CA ILE A 116 -36.45 -57.40 28.18
C ILE A 116 -37.55 -57.81 29.17
N GLU A 117 -37.78 -57.04 30.23
CA GLU A 117 -38.84 -57.33 31.20
C GLU A 117 -40.22 -57.42 30.54
N ARG A 118 -40.50 -56.54 29.56
CA ARG A 118 -41.78 -56.54 28.84
C ARG A 118 -41.95 -57.80 27.99
N VAL A 119 -40.90 -58.22 27.28
CA VAL A 119 -40.91 -59.46 26.49
C VAL A 119 -41.08 -60.68 27.38
N GLU A 120 -40.35 -60.76 28.50
CA GLU A 120 -40.49 -61.85 29.47
C GLU A 120 -41.90 -61.91 30.07
N HIS A 121 -42.51 -60.77 30.35
CA HIS A 121 -43.89 -60.69 30.81
C HIS A 121 -44.86 -61.21 29.74
N GLU A 122 -44.70 -60.81 28.47
CA GLU A 122 -45.53 -61.33 27.38
C GLU A 122 -45.37 -62.83 27.19
N ILE A 123 -44.14 -63.36 27.27
CA ILE A 123 -43.87 -64.81 27.22
C ILE A 123 -44.61 -65.53 28.36
N ARG A 124 -44.55 -65.01 29.60
CA ARG A 124 -45.27 -65.55 30.75
C ARG A 124 -46.79 -65.54 30.54
N CYS A 125 -47.35 -64.46 30.02
CA CYS A 125 -48.78 -64.37 29.70
C CYS A 125 -49.19 -65.38 28.63
N VAL A 126 -48.41 -65.55 27.57
CA VAL A 126 -48.68 -66.53 26.51
C VAL A 126 -48.59 -67.96 27.04
N ALA A 127 -47.57 -68.27 27.84
CA ALA A 127 -47.42 -69.58 28.48
C ALA A 127 -48.61 -69.90 29.40
N PHE A 128 -49.07 -68.93 30.19
CA PHE A 128 -50.24 -69.09 31.05
C PHE A 128 -51.54 -69.31 30.24
N ALA A 129 -51.72 -68.56 29.15
CA ALA A 129 -52.89 -68.69 28.27
C ALA A 129 -52.95 -70.01 27.48
N LEU A 130 -51.81 -70.67 27.28
CA LEU A 130 -51.73 -71.99 26.62
C LEU A 130 -52.01 -73.17 27.57
N CYS A 131 -51.97 -72.96 28.89
CA CYS A 131 -52.12 -74.01 29.89
C CYS A 131 -53.52 -74.68 29.96
N PRO A 132 -54.67 -73.99 29.76
CA PRO A 132 -55.98 -74.64 29.86
C PRO A 132 -56.40 -75.42 28.60
N PHE A 133 -55.61 -75.42 27.52
CA PHE A 133 -55.97 -76.09 26.26
C PHE A 133 -55.70 -77.61 26.25
N SER A 134 -55.05 -78.14 27.29
CA SER A 134 -54.66 -79.57 27.34
C SER A 134 -55.83 -80.54 27.52
N SER A 135 -57.00 -80.09 27.96
CA SER A 135 -58.13 -80.97 28.32
C SER A 135 -59.33 -80.91 27.35
N CYS A 136 -59.30 -80.04 26.35
CA CYS A 136 -60.43 -79.82 25.40
C CYS A 136 -60.20 -80.48 24.02
N LEU A 137 -59.13 -81.25 23.86
CA LEU A 137 -58.61 -81.74 22.56
C LEU A 137 -59.42 -82.87 21.91
N ALA A 138 -60.54 -83.31 22.49
CA ALA A 138 -61.23 -84.52 22.04
C ALA A 138 -62.17 -84.31 20.82
N ASP A 139 -62.71 -83.11 20.58
CA ASP A 139 -63.91 -83.00 19.73
C ASP A 139 -63.73 -82.38 18.33
N SER A 140 -62.59 -81.76 17.97
CA SER A 140 -62.35 -81.38 16.55
C SER A 140 -60.90 -80.94 16.23
N PRO A 141 -60.01 -81.85 15.79
CA PRO A 141 -58.62 -81.51 15.47
C PRO A 141 -58.48 -80.52 14.29
N CYS A 142 -59.48 -80.41 13.42
CA CYS A 142 -59.43 -79.50 12.27
C CYS A 142 -59.49 -78.02 12.67
N HIS A 143 -60.24 -77.65 13.71
CA HIS A 143 -60.38 -76.25 14.10
C HIS A 143 -59.09 -75.69 14.70
N ILE A 144 -58.41 -76.47 15.55
CA ILE A 144 -57.15 -76.06 16.18
C ILE A 144 -56.06 -75.83 15.14
N VAL A 145 -55.95 -76.73 14.15
CA VAL A 145 -55.01 -76.56 13.03
C VAL A 145 -55.30 -75.27 12.28
N THR A 146 -56.56 -74.94 11.97
CA THR A 146 -56.88 -73.69 11.27
C THR A 146 -56.54 -72.42 12.06
N VAL A 147 -56.74 -72.44 13.38
CA VAL A 147 -56.38 -71.31 14.25
C VAL A 147 -54.86 -71.16 14.34
N LEU A 148 -54.13 -72.27 14.46
CA LEU A 148 -52.67 -72.26 14.48
C LEU A 148 -52.09 -71.80 13.15
N CYS A 149 -52.62 -72.26 12.00
CA CYS A 149 -52.19 -71.78 10.68
C CYS A 149 -52.41 -70.27 10.55
N ARG A 150 -53.60 -69.74 10.88
CA ARG A 150 -53.86 -68.29 10.83
C ARG A 150 -52.92 -67.48 11.73
N ARG A 151 -52.60 -68.00 12.92
CA ARG A 151 -51.66 -67.37 13.85
C ARG A 151 -50.24 -67.40 13.30
N ALA A 152 -49.85 -68.50 12.66
CA ALA A 152 -48.57 -68.63 11.98
C ALA A 152 -48.47 -67.65 10.81
N ASP A 153 -49.48 -67.56 9.93
CA ASP A 153 -49.52 -66.63 8.81
C ASP A 153 -49.41 -65.16 9.28
N LEU A 154 -50.11 -64.81 10.37
CA LEU A 154 -50.04 -63.47 10.96
C LEU A 154 -48.66 -63.19 11.57
N ALA A 155 -48.05 -64.17 12.22
CA ALA A 155 -46.70 -64.05 12.77
C ALA A 155 -45.65 -63.89 11.66
N GLU A 156 -45.79 -64.64 10.57
CA GLU A 156 -44.93 -64.56 9.40
C GLU A 156 -45.05 -63.19 8.73
N HIS A 157 -46.26 -62.70 8.49
CA HIS A 157 -46.47 -61.36 7.94
C HIS A 157 -45.83 -60.26 8.82
N ARG A 158 -45.95 -60.37 10.15
CA ARG A 158 -45.29 -59.42 11.07
C ARG A 158 -43.78 -59.53 11.00
N ALA A 159 -43.22 -60.74 10.92
CA ALA A 159 -41.80 -60.96 10.78
C ALA A 159 -41.27 -60.37 9.46
N GLN A 160 -41.95 -60.62 8.34
CA GLN A 160 -41.63 -60.04 7.04
C GLN A 160 -41.68 -58.50 7.05
N GLN A 161 -42.72 -57.92 7.68
CA GLN A 161 -42.82 -56.47 7.80
C GLN A 161 -41.71 -55.88 8.69
N ALA A 162 -41.33 -56.56 9.77
CA ALA A 162 -40.23 -56.15 10.62
C ALA A 162 -38.88 -56.25 9.88
N GLU A 163 -38.68 -57.28 9.08
CA GLU A 163 -37.49 -57.46 8.25
C GLU A 163 -37.36 -56.35 7.20
N LEU A 164 -38.46 -55.99 6.51
CA LEU A 164 -38.47 -54.88 5.57
C LEU A 164 -38.09 -53.56 6.25
N ARG A 165 -38.68 -53.26 7.43
CA ARG A 165 -38.31 -52.07 8.21
C ARG A 165 -36.85 -52.07 8.65
N ALA A 166 -36.31 -53.23 9.02
CA ALA A 166 -34.91 -53.38 9.39
C ALA A 166 -33.98 -53.11 8.20
N ARG A 167 -34.30 -53.65 7.02
CA ARG A 167 -33.55 -53.38 5.78
C ARG A 167 -33.61 -51.91 5.38
N ASP A 168 -34.79 -51.29 5.47
CA ASP A 168 -34.95 -49.85 5.19
C ASP A 168 -34.15 -48.98 6.17
N ALA A 169 -34.16 -49.31 7.46
CA ALA A 169 -33.37 -48.62 8.47
C ALA A 169 -31.86 -48.79 8.22
N GLN A 170 -31.42 -49.99 7.84
CA GLN A 170 -30.04 -50.28 7.49
C GLN A 170 -29.60 -49.48 6.24
N ALA A 171 -30.43 -49.42 5.21
CA ALA A 171 -30.16 -48.64 4.00
C ALA A 171 -30.03 -47.15 4.33
N LYS A 172 -30.91 -46.60 5.18
CA LYS A 172 -30.81 -45.21 5.66
C LYS A 172 -29.53 -44.97 6.48
N ALA A 173 -29.18 -45.89 7.38
CA ALA A 173 -27.95 -45.78 8.17
C ALA A 173 -26.70 -45.76 7.27
N GLN A 174 -26.66 -46.61 6.23
CA GLN A 174 -25.58 -46.62 5.24
C GLN A 174 -25.53 -45.32 4.41
N ALA A 175 -26.68 -44.79 3.99
CA ALA A 175 -26.75 -43.51 3.30
C ALA A 175 -26.23 -42.35 4.18
N HIS A 176 -26.57 -42.33 5.46
CA HIS A 176 -26.04 -41.33 6.40
C HIS A 176 -24.53 -41.50 6.64
N ALA A 177 -24.04 -42.73 6.76
CA ALA A 177 -22.62 -42.99 6.95
C ALA A 177 -21.78 -42.53 5.74
N THR A 178 -22.25 -42.81 4.53
CA THR A 178 -21.59 -42.36 3.29
C THR A 178 -21.64 -40.85 3.13
N ALA A 179 -22.78 -40.20 3.40
CA ALA A 179 -22.90 -38.75 3.40
C ALA A 179 -21.96 -38.08 4.42
N ARG A 180 -21.80 -38.67 5.61
CA ARG A 180 -20.86 -38.19 6.62
C ARG A 180 -19.41 -38.32 6.15
N GLN A 181 -19.03 -39.46 5.59
CA GLN A 181 -17.69 -39.66 5.02
C GLN A 181 -17.38 -38.65 3.90
N GLN A 182 -18.36 -38.35 3.04
CA GLN A 182 -18.22 -37.33 2.00
C GLN A 182 -18.00 -35.93 2.60
N ALA A 183 -18.82 -35.56 3.60
CA ALA A 183 -18.64 -34.29 4.30
C ALA A 183 -17.28 -34.18 4.98
N ASP A 184 -16.78 -35.26 5.61
CA ASP A 184 -15.46 -35.28 6.23
C ASP A 184 -14.34 -35.06 5.18
N VAL A 185 -14.44 -35.68 4.01
CA VAL A 185 -13.50 -35.46 2.89
C VAL A 185 -13.55 -34.01 2.40
N GLU A 186 -14.74 -33.45 2.22
CA GLU A 186 -14.89 -32.04 1.80
C GLU A 186 -14.31 -31.07 2.83
N ILE A 187 -14.54 -31.32 4.12
CA ILE A 187 -13.95 -30.53 5.21
C ILE A 187 -12.42 -30.57 5.11
N THR A 188 -11.81 -31.75 4.94
CA THR A 188 -10.34 -31.85 4.81
C THR A 188 -9.83 -31.09 3.58
N ARG A 189 -10.50 -31.22 2.44
CA ARG A 189 -10.16 -30.49 1.21
C ARG A 189 -10.22 -28.98 1.41
N LEU A 190 -11.29 -28.45 1.99
CA LEU A 190 -11.44 -27.03 2.25
C LEU A 190 -10.37 -26.50 3.23
N HIS A 191 -9.99 -27.29 4.23
CA HIS A 191 -8.89 -26.94 5.14
C HIS A 191 -7.54 -26.84 4.41
N GLU A 192 -7.26 -27.73 3.47
CA GLU A 192 -6.04 -27.68 2.65
C GLU A 192 -6.05 -26.47 1.70
N GLU A 193 -7.19 -26.18 1.07
CA GLU A 193 -7.37 -25.00 0.22
C GLU A 193 -7.17 -23.71 1.03
N MET A 194 -7.77 -23.60 2.21
CA MET A 194 -7.55 -22.47 3.13
C MET A 194 -6.07 -22.33 3.53
N LYS A 195 -5.39 -23.44 3.82
CA LYS A 195 -3.96 -23.43 4.16
C LYS A 195 -3.11 -22.91 3.00
N ARG A 196 -3.41 -23.33 1.77
CA ARG A 196 -2.73 -22.86 0.55
C ARG A 196 -2.95 -21.37 0.33
N LEU A 197 -4.20 -20.90 0.41
CA LEU A 197 -4.52 -19.47 0.26
C LEU A 197 -3.83 -18.62 1.33
N ARG A 198 -3.79 -19.09 2.58
CA ARG A 198 -3.06 -18.43 3.66
C ARG A 198 -1.57 -18.29 3.35
N GLN A 199 -0.94 -19.36 2.86
CA GLN A 199 0.47 -19.31 2.45
C GLN A 199 0.71 -18.32 1.30
N GLN A 200 -0.22 -18.21 0.35
CA GLN A 200 -0.15 -17.22 -0.73
C GLN A 200 -0.25 -15.79 -0.21
N VAL A 201 -1.16 -15.51 0.72
CA VAL A 201 -1.28 -14.19 1.38
C VAL A 201 -0.01 -13.86 2.17
N GLU A 202 0.54 -14.82 2.93
CA GLU A 202 1.80 -14.64 3.64
C GLU A 202 2.99 -14.42 2.70
N GLY A 203 2.99 -15.02 1.50
CA GLY A 203 3.96 -14.75 0.44
C GLY A 203 3.85 -13.33 -0.10
N ALA A 204 2.66 -12.95 -0.56
CA ALA A 204 2.38 -11.62 -1.11
C ALA A 204 2.68 -10.49 -0.12
N THR A 205 2.35 -10.68 1.16
CA THR A 205 2.67 -9.69 2.21
C THR A 205 4.17 -9.52 2.47
N ARG A 206 5.00 -10.56 2.29
CA ARG A 206 6.46 -10.42 2.36
C ARG A 206 7.00 -9.69 1.14
N GLU A 207 6.45 -9.94 -0.04
CA GLU A 207 6.84 -9.25 -1.28
C GLU A 207 6.48 -7.77 -1.24
N LEU A 208 5.28 -7.41 -0.76
CA LEU A 208 4.90 -6.02 -0.55
C LEU A 208 5.88 -5.29 0.37
N LYS A 209 6.28 -5.91 1.49
CA LYS A 209 7.27 -5.32 2.41
C LYS A 209 8.66 -5.15 1.78
N ARG A 210 9.06 -6.03 0.85
CA ARG A 210 10.32 -5.88 0.11
C ARG A 210 10.23 -4.72 -0.87
N ALA A 211 9.12 -4.64 -1.62
CA ALA A 211 8.86 -3.55 -2.56
C ALA A 211 8.81 -2.19 -1.85
N GLU A 212 8.14 -2.10 -0.68
CA GLU A 212 8.13 -0.90 0.16
C GLU A 212 9.56 -0.48 0.54
N ALA A 213 10.39 -1.41 1.03
CA ALA A 213 11.78 -1.12 1.37
C ALA A 213 12.63 -0.69 0.17
N GLU A 214 12.38 -1.25 -1.02
CA GLU A 214 13.04 -0.83 -2.27
C GLU A 214 12.61 0.58 -2.69
N MET A 215 11.32 0.92 -2.56
CA MET A 215 10.83 2.28 -2.83
C MET A 215 11.48 3.29 -1.87
N ASP A 216 11.52 3.00 -0.57
CA ASP A 216 12.16 3.87 0.42
C ASP A 216 13.64 4.12 0.10
N ALA A 217 14.35 3.07 -0.35
CA ALA A 217 15.74 3.18 -0.77
C ALA A 217 15.91 4.05 -2.03
N LEU A 218 15.04 3.88 -3.03
CA LEU A 218 15.05 4.70 -4.25
C LEU A 218 14.68 6.16 -3.97
N GLU A 219 13.73 6.43 -3.08
CA GLU A 219 13.38 7.77 -2.65
C GLU A 219 14.56 8.46 -1.95
N LYS A 220 15.26 7.74 -1.08
CA LYS A 220 16.49 8.25 -0.45
C LYS A 220 17.56 8.59 -1.48
N GLN A 221 17.81 7.70 -2.45
CA GLN A 221 18.78 7.96 -3.53
C GLN A 221 18.37 9.15 -4.40
N ARG A 222 17.08 9.29 -4.70
CA ARG A 222 16.55 10.44 -5.43
C ARG A 222 16.81 11.75 -4.67
N LEU A 223 16.52 11.79 -3.36
CA LEU A 223 16.76 12.97 -2.53
C LEU A 223 18.24 13.34 -2.45
N GLU A 224 19.13 12.35 -2.30
CA GLU A 224 20.59 12.56 -2.33
C GLU A 224 21.04 13.13 -3.68
N ALA A 225 20.53 12.58 -4.78
CA ALA A 225 20.82 13.07 -6.13
C ALA A 225 20.31 14.52 -6.35
N GLU A 226 19.10 14.83 -5.89
CA GLU A 226 18.54 16.19 -5.95
C GLU A 226 19.38 17.19 -5.16
N GLN A 227 19.81 16.83 -3.94
CA GLN A 227 20.70 17.67 -3.12
C GLN A 227 22.06 17.87 -3.81
N SER A 228 22.64 16.82 -4.38
CA SER A 228 23.89 16.92 -5.14
C SER A 228 23.75 17.85 -6.37
N ALA A 229 22.60 17.82 -7.05
CA ALA A 229 22.33 18.70 -8.18
C ALA A 229 22.16 20.16 -7.75
N VAL A 230 21.53 20.42 -6.60
CA VAL A 230 21.40 21.78 -6.03
C VAL A 230 22.77 22.35 -5.69
N THR A 231 23.58 21.61 -4.94
CA THR A 231 24.94 22.04 -4.54
C THR A 231 25.85 22.26 -5.76
N ALA A 232 25.75 21.43 -6.80
CA ALA A 232 26.45 21.63 -8.07
C ALA A 232 26.01 22.91 -8.80
N ARG A 233 24.71 23.23 -8.79
CA ARG A 233 24.18 24.47 -9.37
C ARG A 233 24.63 25.69 -8.58
N GLU A 234 24.63 25.62 -7.25
CA GLU A 234 25.08 26.71 -6.38
C GLU A 234 26.57 27.00 -6.56
N SER A 235 27.41 25.98 -6.55
CA SER A 235 28.85 26.14 -6.82
C SER A 235 29.10 26.70 -8.23
N ALA A 236 28.37 26.24 -9.26
CA ALA A 236 28.46 26.81 -10.60
C ALA A 236 28.06 28.30 -10.64
N ARG A 237 27.04 28.72 -9.89
CA ARG A 237 26.66 30.14 -9.76
C ARG A 237 27.76 30.95 -9.07
N GLN A 238 28.34 30.43 -8.00
CA GLN A 238 29.45 31.08 -7.29
C GLN A 238 30.68 31.27 -8.21
N TYR A 239 31.06 30.24 -8.98
CA TYR A 239 32.17 30.35 -9.92
C TYR A 239 31.91 31.39 -11.01
N ARG A 240 30.70 31.42 -11.59
CA ARG A 240 30.32 32.44 -12.57
C ARG A 240 30.41 33.85 -11.98
N ALA A 241 29.83 34.07 -10.81
CA ALA A 241 29.92 35.36 -10.12
C ALA A 241 31.37 35.77 -9.83
N SER A 242 32.22 34.82 -9.41
CA SER A 242 33.65 35.09 -9.16
C SER A 242 34.41 35.47 -10.44
N LEU A 243 34.09 34.81 -11.56
CA LEU A 243 34.70 35.08 -12.86
C LEU A 243 34.28 36.44 -13.40
N GLU A 244 32.99 36.78 -13.32
CA GLU A 244 32.47 38.10 -13.69
C GLU A 244 33.10 39.21 -12.84
N ALA A 245 33.25 38.99 -11.52
CA ALA A 245 33.92 39.95 -10.64
C ALA A 245 35.40 40.14 -10.99
N GLN A 246 36.12 39.07 -11.37
CA GLN A 246 37.50 39.18 -11.85
C GLN A 246 37.59 39.95 -13.17
N GLN A 247 36.73 39.62 -14.14
CA GLN A 247 36.66 40.32 -15.42
C GLN A 247 36.34 41.81 -15.24
N ALA A 248 35.43 42.16 -14.32
CA ALA A 248 35.13 43.55 -14.01
C ALA A 248 36.32 44.29 -13.38
N ARG A 249 37.08 43.64 -12.50
CA ARG A 249 38.31 44.21 -11.93
C ARG A 249 39.38 44.44 -13.00
N GLU A 250 39.61 43.47 -13.89
CA GLU A 250 40.57 43.59 -14.98
C GLU A 250 40.18 44.69 -15.97
N ALA A 251 38.90 44.73 -16.37
CA ALA A 251 38.37 45.79 -17.22
C ALA A 251 38.54 47.17 -16.55
N GLY A 252 38.23 47.28 -15.26
CA GLY A 252 38.41 48.51 -14.49
C GLY A 252 39.89 48.94 -14.39
N LEU A 253 40.83 48.00 -14.25
CA LEU A 253 42.26 48.29 -14.25
C LEU A 253 42.76 48.76 -15.61
N LEU A 254 42.32 48.13 -16.70
CA LEU A 254 42.68 48.52 -18.06
C LEU A 254 42.13 49.90 -18.41
N GLU A 255 40.86 50.14 -18.08
CA GLU A 255 40.21 51.43 -18.31
C GLU A 255 40.83 52.53 -17.45
N GLY A 256 41.12 52.24 -16.17
CA GLY A 256 41.84 53.17 -15.30
C GLY A 256 43.24 53.51 -15.80
N ARG A 257 43.99 52.53 -16.35
CA ARG A 257 45.28 52.78 -17.02
C ARG A 257 45.11 53.63 -18.27
N ARG A 258 44.09 53.38 -19.08
CA ARG A 258 43.78 54.15 -20.30
C ARG A 258 43.47 55.60 -19.96
N ILE A 259 42.52 55.83 -19.04
CA ILE A 259 42.13 57.17 -18.58
C ILE A 259 43.33 57.88 -17.94
N GLY A 260 44.06 57.21 -17.05
CA GLY A 260 45.24 57.80 -16.40
C GLY A 260 46.33 58.21 -17.40
N LEU A 261 46.53 57.44 -18.47
CA LEU A 261 47.45 57.82 -19.56
C LEU A 261 46.92 59.02 -20.36
N GLU A 262 45.63 59.02 -20.73
CA GLU A 262 44.98 60.12 -21.44
C GLU A 262 45.02 61.42 -20.62
N GLU A 263 44.70 61.36 -19.32
CA GLU A 263 44.76 62.48 -18.39
C GLU A 263 46.20 62.96 -18.16
N GLY A 264 47.16 62.05 -18.01
CA GLY A 264 48.58 62.39 -17.91
C GLY A 264 49.10 63.11 -19.15
N MET A 265 48.74 62.62 -20.34
CA MET A 265 49.05 63.28 -21.62
C MET A 265 48.40 64.66 -21.73
N ARG A 266 47.13 64.78 -21.33
CA ARG A 266 46.40 66.05 -21.33
C ARG A 266 47.04 67.04 -20.35
N GLY A 267 47.36 66.61 -19.13
CA GLY A 267 48.05 67.40 -18.12
C GLY A 267 49.42 67.88 -18.59
N PHE A 268 50.21 66.99 -19.20
CA PHE A 268 51.51 67.33 -19.78
C PHE A 268 51.42 68.39 -20.89
N LEU A 269 50.40 68.31 -21.75
CA LEU A 269 50.15 69.32 -22.79
C LEU A 269 49.74 70.67 -22.19
N LEU A 270 48.99 70.67 -21.08
CA LEU A 270 48.60 71.87 -20.34
C LEU A 270 49.78 72.51 -19.57
N GLU A 271 50.74 71.73 -19.07
CA GLU A 271 51.96 72.26 -18.42
C GLU A 271 52.94 72.89 -19.41
N ARG A 272 53.03 72.36 -20.64
CA ARG A 272 53.97 72.85 -21.66
C ARG A 272 53.54 74.17 -22.31
N HIS A 273 52.26 74.50 -22.27
CA HIS A 273 51.72 75.80 -22.64
C HIS A 273 50.93 76.38 -21.46
N PRO A 274 51.58 77.06 -20.50
CA PRO A 274 50.85 77.65 -19.39
C PRO A 274 49.79 78.60 -19.96
N PRO A 275 48.50 78.36 -19.69
CA PRO A 275 47.46 79.26 -20.14
C PRO A 275 47.77 80.65 -19.57
N SER A 276 47.71 81.66 -20.43
CA SER A 276 47.91 83.07 -20.07
C SER A 276 47.21 83.38 -18.73
N PRO A 277 47.91 83.96 -17.72
CA PRO A 277 47.39 84.14 -16.36
C PRO A 277 46.08 84.93 -16.24
N ARG A 278 45.58 85.52 -17.33
CA ARG A 278 44.40 86.38 -17.35
C ARG A 278 43.11 85.70 -17.85
N ALA A 279 43.17 84.44 -18.31
CA ALA A 279 42.00 83.77 -18.92
C ALA A 279 41.31 82.71 -18.04
N ASN A 280 41.77 82.45 -16.81
CA ASN A 280 41.44 81.19 -16.11
C ASN A 280 40.71 81.28 -14.77
N SER A 281 40.43 82.47 -14.22
CA SER A 281 39.74 82.54 -12.91
C SER A 281 38.24 82.22 -13.01
N GLU A 282 37.56 82.66 -14.07
CA GLU A 282 36.13 82.41 -14.25
C GLU A 282 35.83 81.00 -14.78
N SER A 283 36.67 80.45 -15.67
CA SER A 283 36.52 79.09 -16.20
C SER A 283 36.76 78.02 -15.12
N LEU A 284 37.78 78.19 -14.27
CA LEU A 284 38.02 77.29 -13.13
C LEU A 284 36.89 77.38 -12.10
N ARG A 285 36.37 78.59 -11.82
CA ARG A 285 35.28 78.79 -10.87
C ARG A 285 33.98 78.16 -11.37
N THR A 286 33.66 78.30 -12.65
CA THR A 286 32.46 77.69 -13.26
C THR A 286 32.58 76.17 -13.38
N ALA A 287 33.76 75.64 -13.73
CA ALA A 287 34.01 74.20 -13.75
C ALA A 287 33.90 73.57 -12.35
N TYR A 288 34.46 74.22 -11.33
CA TYR A 288 34.35 73.78 -9.94
C TYR A 288 32.90 73.82 -9.43
N GLN A 289 32.16 74.90 -9.73
CA GLN A 289 30.75 75.00 -9.38
C GLN A 289 29.92 73.90 -10.07
N ARG A 290 30.16 73.64 -11.36
CA ARG A 290 29.44 72.60 -12.12
C ARG A 290 29.75 71.19 -11.62
N GLY A 291 31.01 70.91 -11.26
CA GLY A 291 31.40 69.63 -10.66
C GLY A 291 30.73 69.40 -9.30
N ARG A 292 30.68 70.45 -8.46
CA ARG A 292 30.03 70.39 -7.15
C ARG A 292 28.51 70.19 -7.26
N THR A 293 27.83 70.89 -8.17
CA THR A 293 26.39 70.71 -8.37
C THR A 293 26.07 69.33 -8.91
N ARG A 294 26.84 68.85 -9.90
CA ARG A 294 26.64 67.53 -10.50
C ARG A 294 26.89 66.40 -9.49
N GLY A 295 27.98 66.45 -8.72
CA GLY A 295 28.26 65.44 -7.70
C GLY A 295 27.22 65.42 -6.57
N TYR A 296 26.67 66.59 -6.22
CA TYR A 296 25.56 66.67 -5.26
C TYR A 296 24.27 66.07 -5.83
N GLU A 297 23.95 66.33 -7.09
CA GLU A 297 22.76 65.78 -7.76
C GLU A 297 22.84 64.26 -7.96
N GLU A 298 23.98 63.75 -8.44
CA GLU A 298 24.23 62.31 -8.61
C GLU A 298 24.18 61.60 -7.25
N GLY A 299 24.89 62.11 -6.23
CA GLY A 299 24.86 61.53 -4.88
C GLY A 299 23.46 61.57 -4.23
N ARG A 300 22.67 62.61 -4.51
CA ARG A 300 21.28 62.70 -4.03
C ARG A 300 20.36 61.72 -4.73
N GLN A 301 20.54 61.49 -6.03
CA GLN A 301 19.76 60.50 -6.78
C GLN A 301 20.10 59.07 -6.34
N ASP A 302 21.38 58.75 -6.19
CA ASP A 302 21.82 57.45 -5.69
C ASP A 302 21.34 57.19 -4.25
N GLY A 303 21.38 58.22 -3.39
CA GLY A 303 20.81 58.17 -2.05
C GLY A 303 19.31 57.86 -2.06
N MET A 304 18.53 58.52 -2.93
CA MET A 304 17.09 58.24 -3.06
C MET A 304 16.81 56.84 -3.61
N GLN A 305 17.62 56.33 -4.55
CA GLN A 305 17.43 54.98 -5.09
C GLN A 305 17.74 53.90 -4.08
N THR A 306 18.85 54.05 -3.34
CA THR A 306 19.26 53.12 -2.28
C THR A 306 18.27 53.13 -1.12
N GLU A 307 17.80 54.30 -0.68
CA GLU A 307 16.76 54.41 0.35
C GLU A 307 15.45 53.78 -0.11
N ARG A 308 15.05 53.98 -1.37
CA ARG A 308 13.85 53.34 -1.95
C ARG A 308 13.97 51.82 -1.99
N GLN A 309 15.12 51.28 -2.40
CA GLN A 309 15.37 49.84 -2.40
C GLN A 309 15.30 49.28 -0.99
N HIS A 310 15.97 49.92 -0.03
CA HIS A 310 15.96 49.50 1.37
C HIS A 310 14.54 49.58 1.99
N ALA A 311 13.75 50.58 1.63
CA ALA A 311 12.36 50.70 2.07
C ALA A 311 11.48 49.57 1.50
N LEU A 312 11.68 49.19 0.23
CA LEU A 312 10.98 48.06 -0.38
C LEU A 312 11.37 46.72 0.28
N GLU A 313 12.66 46.48 0.49
CA GLU A 313 13.15 45.27 1.17
C GLU A 313 12.63 45.18 2.61
N SER A 314 12.64 46.30 3.34
CA SER A 314 12.09 46.36 4.70
C SER A 314 10.60 46.08 4.73
N PHE A 315 9.85 46.60 3.74
CA PHE A 315 8.41 46.35 3.61
C PHE A 315 8.12 44.88 3.23
N GLU A 316 8.91 44.30 2.32
CA GLU A 316 8.78 42.88 1.96
C GLU A 316 9.06 41.97 3.14
N ARG A 317 10.10 42.28 3.93
CA ARG A 317 10.43 41.56 5.15
C ARG A 317 9.31 41.67 6.20
N PHE A 318 8.78 42.87 6.41
CA PHE A 318 7.63 43.09 7.30
C PHE A 318 6.43 42.23 6.87
N LEU A 319 6.13 42.18 5.58
CA LEU A 319 5.05 41.34 5.05
C LEU A 319 5.30 39.84 5.23
N ALA A 320 6.54 39.38 5.06
CA ALA A 320 6.90 37.98 5.29
C ALA A 320 6.75 37.59 6.77
N ASP A 321 7.14 38.47 7.69
CA ASP A 321 7.04 38.23 9.13
C ASP A 321 5.57 38.24 9.63
N HIS A 322 4.65 38.92 8.94
CA HIS A 322 3.22 39.02 9.30
C HIS A 322 2.28 38.22 8.37
N GLU A 323 2.82 37.30 7.56
CA GLU A 323 2.02 36.50 6.62
C GLU A 323 1.04 35.55 7.33
N GLU A 324 1.32 35.18 8.58
CA GLU A 324 0.41 34.37 9.42
C GLU A 324 -0.78 35.18 9.99
N GLU A 325 -0.63 36.50 10.15
CA GLU A 325 -1.65 37.35 10.80
C GLU A 325 -2.70 37.86 9.80
N PHE A 326 -2.37 37.92 8.51
CA PHE A 326 -3.27 38.40 7.44
C PHE A 326 -3.31 37.49 6.20
N PRO A 327 -3.86 36.26 6.30
CA PRO A 327 -3.87 35.29 5.21
C PRO A 327 -4.64 35.77 3.97
N GLU A 328 -5.60 36.69 4.10
CA GLU A 328 -6.39 37.21 2.97
C GLU A 328 -5.56 38.08 1.99
N LEU A 329 -4.52 38.76 2.46
CA LEU A 329 -3.62 39.57 1.60
C LEU A 329 -2.63 38.71 0.78
N SER A 330 -2.39 37.46 1.19
CA SER A 330 -1.47 36.54 0.52
C SER A 330 -2.04 35.96 -0.79
N GLN A 331 -3.37 35.81 -0.88
CA GLN A 331 -4.05 35.24 -2.06
C GLN A 331 -4.02 36.19 -3.26
N ASP A 332 -4.11 37.50 -3.01
CA ASP A 332 -4.11 38.51 -4.08
C ASP A 332 -2.71 38.73 -4.70
N ARG A 333 -1.62 38.50 -3.92
CA ARG A 333 -0.25 38.58 -4.46
C ARG A 333 0.04 37.49 -5.49
N ARG A 334 -0.43 36.25 -5.28
CA ARG A 334 -0.27 35.16 -6.27
C ARG A 334 -1.00 35.46 -7.58
N SER A 335 -2.10 36.20 -7.51
CA SER A 335 -2.88 36.68 -8.66
C SER A 335 -2.13 37.76 -9.46
N LEU A 336 -1.50 38.74 -8.77
CA LEU A 336 -0.80 39.84 -9.43
C LEU A 336 0.52 39.41 -10.10
N TYR A 337 1.29 38.51 -9.48
CA TYR A 337 2.51 37.98 -10.10
C TYR A 337 2.22 37.07 -11.31
N SER A 338 1.10 36.34 -11.29
CA SER A 338 0.66 35.49 -12.42
C SER A 338 0.23 36.32 -13.65
N ARG A 339 -0.17 37.59 -13.46
CA ARG A 339 -0.62 38.46 -14.56
C ARG A 339 0.53 39.16 -15.29
N SER A 340 1.63 39.46 -14.60
CA SER A 340 2.82 40.11 -15.16
C SER A 340 3.60 39.24 -16.17
N ASP A 341 3.54 37.91 -16.05
CA ASP A 341 4.24 37.01 -16.98
C ASP A 341 3.56 36.87 -18.36
N SER A 342 2.35 37.42 -18.52
CA SER A 342 1.61 37.41 -19.79
C SER A 342 1.92 38.60 -20.71
N ILE A 343 2.60 39.63 -20.22
CA ILE A 343 3.04 40.76 -21.03
C ILE A 343 4.38 40.39 -21.69
N ARG A 344 4.32 39.49 -22.67
CA ARG A 344 5.45 39.33 -23.60
C ARG A 344 5.69 40.68 -24.27
N PRO A 345 6.91 41.24 -24.23
CA PRO A 345 7.21 42.42 -25.02
C PRO A 345 6.95 42.06 -26.48
N ARG A 346 5.99 42.74 -27.11
CA ARG A 346 5.76 42.63 -28.56
C ARG A 346 7.09 42.89 -29.23
N SER A 347 7.67 41.86 -29.83
CA SER A 347 8.88 41.98 -30.64
C SER A 347 8.63 43.05 -31.69
N ILE A 348 9.29 44.19 -31.54
CA ILE A 348 9.32 45.25 -32.54
C ILE A 348 9.90 44.60 -33.80
N GLY A 349 9.06 44.47 -34.82
CA GLY A 349 9.38 43.78 -36.06
C GLY A 349 10.67 44.34 -36.66
N THR A 350 11.58 43.44 -36.99
CA THR A 350 12.77 43.72 -37.80
C THR A 350 12.34 44.36 -39.12
N PRO A 351 12.92 45.51 -39.52
CA PRO A 351 12.60 46.13 -40.80
C PRO A 351 13.05 45.24 -41.95
N ILE A 352 12.12 44.93 -42.85
CA ILE A 352 12.35 44.21 -44.10
C ILE A 352 13.28 45.08 -44.96
N ARG A 353 14.45 44.53 -45.27
CA ARG A 353 15.45 45.12 -46.17
C ARG A 353 15.02 44.81 -47.61
N GLN A 354 14.73 45.84 -48.40
CA GLN A 354 14.56 45.74 -49.86
C GLN A 354 15.91 45.77 -50.57
#